data_AF-A0A292YNA1-F1
#
_entry.id   AF-A0A292YNA1-F1
#
_cell.length_a   1.000
_cell.length_b   1.000
_cell.length_c   1.000
_cell.angle_alpha   90.00
_cell.angle_beta   90.00
_cell.angle_gamma   90.00
#
_symmetry.space_group_name_H-M   'P 1'
#
loop_
_entity.id
_entity.type
_entity.pdbx_description
1 polymer ?
#
loop_
_entity_poly.entity_id
_entity_poly.type
_entity_poly.pdbx_seq_one_letter_code
_entity_poly.pdbx_strand_id
1 'polypeptide(L)'
;MSRDCFTPYDWSRSFLLPADMASNIPLRGAVGMLGAHNAARGLLVEICRHTGAHPTFLHYGETVLDHGAIIVVDVSATAHLPNGEPLCVKTRTLHRRHDDDARNGDWSISVDGVTYPGEDRRRSPSPPMQGWIVHRLVRRPTSS
;
A
#
# COMPACT_ATOMS: atom_id res chain seq x y z
N MET A 1 -0.03 20.80 -5.57
CA MET A 1 -0.19 19.33 -5.53
C MET A 1 -1.19 19.02 -4.43
N SER A 2 -2.24 18.23 -4.71
CA SER A 2 -3.18 17.81 -3.66
C SER A 2 -2.43 17.01 -2.59
N ARG A 3 -2.72 17.27 -1.31
CA ARG A 3 -2.14 16.56 -0.15
C ARG A 3 -2.48 15.06 -0.09
N ASP A 4 -3.35 14.60 -0.99
CA ASP A 4 -3.91 13.24 -0.97
C ASP A 4 -3.18 12.24 -1.86
N CYS A 5 -2.22 12.70 -2.67
CA CYS A 5 -1.42 11.85 -3.57
C CYS A 5 -0.04 11.58 -2.99
N PHE A 6 0.55 10.44 -3.33
CA PHE A 6 1.93 10.10 -2.98
C PHE A 6 2.91 11.18 -3.48
N THR A 7 3.75 11.70 -2.60
CA THR A 7 4.67 12.80 -2.88
C THR A 7 6.14 12.35 -2.88
N PRO A 8 7.09 13.13 -3.45
CA PRO A 8 8.53 12.93 -3.26
C PRO A 8 8.97 12.79 -1.80
N TYR A 9 8.24 13.41 -0.88
CA TYR A 9 8.47 13.27 0.57
C TYR A 9 8.06 11.88 1.09
N ASP A 10 6.95 11.32 0.61
CA ASP A 10 6.55 9.95 0.96
C ASP A 10 7.57 8.91 0.43
N TRP A 11 8.19 9.21 -0.72
CA TRP A 11 9.26 8.40 -1.29
C TRP A 11 10.54 8.38 -0.46
N SER A 12 10.84 9.45 0.27
CA SER A 12 12.05 9.59 1.08
C SER A 12 11.87 9.16 2.54
N ARG A 13 10.64 8.87 2.95
CA ARG A 13 10.34 8.49 4.34
C ARG A 13 10.83 7.07 4.62
N SER A 14 11.80 6.96 5.52
CA SER A 14 12.34 5.68 5.97
C SER A 14 11.42 5.06 7.02
N PHE A 15 10.40 4.33 6.56
CA PHE A 15 9.57 3.51 7.45
C PHE A 15 10.38 2.32 7.99
N LEU A 16 10.23 2.04 9.27
CA LEU A 16 10.86 0.92 9.98
C LEU A 16 9.81 -0.12 10.30
N LEU A 17 10.07 -1.37 9.92
CA LEU A 17 9.22 -2.51 10.25
C LEU A 17 9.80 -3.25 11.47
N PRO A 18 8.94 -3.89 12.29
CA PRO A 18 9.39 -4.75 13.38
C PRO A 18 10.30 -5.88 12.90
N ALA A 19 11.24 -6.31 13.75
CA ALA A 19 12.28 -7.28 13.38
C ALA A 19 11.76 -8.73 13.30
N ASP A 20 10.62 -8.99 13.92
CA ASP A 20 9.93 -10.28 14.02
C ASP A 20 8.91 -10.51 12.88
N MET A 21 8.68 -9.50 12.04
CA MET A 21 7.82 -9.58 10.88
C MET A 21 8.52 -10.26 9.69
N ALA A 22 7.78 -11.09 8.94
CA ALA A 22 8.29 -11.67 7.70
C ALA A 22 8.13 -10.71 6.51
N SER A 23 9.17 -10.58 5.67
CA SER A 23 9.10 -9.78 4.44
C SER A 23 10.07 -10.26 3.36
N ASN A 24 9.71 -10.04 2.10
CA ASN A 24 10.60 -10.28 0.95
C ASN A 24 11.43 -9.04 0.55
N ILE A 25 11.24 -7.91 1.23
CA ILE A 25 12.03 -6.69 1.04
C ILE A 25 12.73 -6.31 2.36
N PRO A 26 13.79 -5.49 2.33
CA PRO A 26 14.45 -5.05 3.55
C PRO A 26 13.47 -4.38 4.54
N LEU A 27 13.57 -4.75 5.82
CA LEU A 27 12.71 -4.21 6.89
C LEU A 27 13.00 -2.75 7.22
N ARG A 28 14.13 -2.21 6.77
CA ARG A 28 14.56 -0.83 6.97
C ARG A 28 14.83 -0.15 5.64
N GLY A 29 14.45 1.12 5.54
CA GLY A 29 14.95 2.02 4.49
C GLY A 29 16.45 2.29 4.66
N ALA A 30 17.13 2.67 3.57
CA ALA A 30 18.48 3.23 3.60
C ALA A 30 18.49 4.54 2.81
N VAL A 31 19.37 5.48 3.18
CA VAL A 31 19.56 6.74 2.44
C VAL A 31 19.98 6.39 1.01
N GLY A 32 19.23 6.85 0.01
CA GLY A 32 19.42 6.51 -1.40
C GLY A 32 18.53 5.39 -1.93
N MET A 33 17.85 4.62 -1.06
CA MET A 33 16.70 3.81 -1.47
C MET A 33 15.49 4.73 -1.68
N LEU A 34 15.40 5.31 -2.88
CA LEU A 34 14.15 5.81 -3.41
C LEU A 34 13.30 4.61 -3.85
N GLY A 35 11.98 4.74 -3.81
CA GLY A 35 11.13 3.83 -4.56
C GLY A 35 10.19 2.93 -3.75
N ALA A 36 9.55 2.03 -4.51
CA ALA A 36 8.29 1.36 -4.22
C ALA A 36 8.30 0.52 -2.93
N HIS A 37 9.48 0.12 -2.47
CA HIS A 37 9.67 -0.50 -1.16
C HIS A 37 9.31 0.44 0.02
N ASN A 38 9.63 1.74 -0.04
CA ASN A 38 9.21 2.68 1.02
C ASN A 38 7.70 2.88 1.01
N ALA A 39 7.08 2.91 -0.17
CA ALA A 39 5.63 2.96 -0.29
C ALA A 39 4.96 1.73 0.33
N ALA A 40 5.50 0.53 0.07
CA ALA A 40 5.02 -0.72 0.65
C ALA A 40 5.15 -0.75 2.17
N ARG A 41 6.30 -0.33 2.71
CA ARG A 41 6.49 -0.21 4.17
C ARG A 41 5.54 0.81 4.77
N GLY A 42 5.39 1.97 4.13
CA GLY A 42 4.50 3.04 4.57
C GLY A 42 3.04 2.60 4.63
N LEU A 43 2.59 1.80 3.65
CA LEU A 43 1.25 1.20 3.66
C LEU A 43 1.03 0.40 4.95
N LEU A 44 1.90 -0.56 5.26
CA LEU A 44 1.75 -1.40 6.45
C LEU A 44 1.83 -0.59 7.75
N VAL A 45 2.80 0.33 7.86
CA VAL A 45 2.93 1.19 9.04
C VAL A 45 1.67 2.03 9.28
N GLU A 46 1.12 2.65 8.23
CA GLU A 46 -0.07 3.49 8.37
C GLU A 46 -1.34 2.66 8.59
N ILE A 47 -1.44 1.45 8.01
CA ILE A 47 -2.51 0.50 8.37
C ILE A 47 -2.47 0.24 9.87
N CYS A 48 -1.33 -0.23 10.40
CA CYS A 48 -1.17 -0.55 11.81
C CYS A 48 -1.45 0.67 12.71
N ARG A 49 -0.98 1.86 12.30
CA ARG A 49 -1.22 3.12 13.03
C ARG A 49 -2.70 3.46 13.12
N HIS A 50 -3.44 3.26 12.04
CA HIS A 50 -4.86 3.63 11.97
C HIS A 50 -5.79 2.56 12.56
N THR A 51 -5.47 1.28 12.44
CA THR A 51 -6.32 0.16 12.92
C THR A 51 -5.94 -0.34 14.30
N GLY A 52 -4.75 0.00 14.80
CA GLY A 52 -4.17 -0.61 15.99
C GLY A 52 -3.65 -2.03 15.76
N ALA A 53 -3.61 -2.49 14.50
CA ALA A 53 -3.17 -3.84 14.17
C ALA A 53 -1.66 -4.02 14.37
N HIS A 54 -1.24 -5.24 14.69
CA HIS A 54 0.16 -5.64 14.80
C HIS A 54 0.64 -6.28 13.48
N PRO A 55 1.71 -5.78 12.83
CA PRO A 55 2.14 -6.26 11.52
C PRO A 55 2.73 -7.68 11.59
N THR A 56 2.47 -8.51 10.59
CA THR A 56 3.00 -9.89 10.54
C THR A 56 3.72 -10.23 9.23
N PHE A 57 3.24 -9.72 8.10
CA PHE A 57 3.82 -10.04 6.80
C PHE A 57 3.73 -8.86 5.83
N LEU A 58 4.78 -8.66 5.03
CA LEU A 58 4.78 -7.73 3.91
C LEU A 58 5.43 -8.37 2.69
N HIS A 59 4.67 -8.45 1.61
CA HIS A 59 5.17 -8.85 0.31
C HIS A 59 5.06 -7.71 -0.70
N TYR A 60 6.14 -7.50 -1.43
CA TYR A 60 6.23 -6.58 -2.56
C TYR A 60 6.50 -7.37 -3.84
N GLY A 61 5.73 -7.11 -4.90
CA GLY A 61 5.93 -7.67 -6.23
C GLY A 61 5.97 -6.58 -7.27
N GLU A 62 6.83 -6.76 -8.27
CA GLU A 62 6.91 -5.86 -9.42
C GLU A 62 6.90 -6.68 -10.71
N THR A 63 6.07 -6.29 -11.66
CA THR A 63 5.99 -6.93 -12.98
C THR A 63 6.10 -5.86 -14.06
N VAL A 64 7.08 -6.01 -14.95
CA VAL A 64 7.27 -5.12 -16.10
C VAL A 64 6.49 -5.67 -17.28
N LEU A 65 5.60 -4.85 -17.84
CA LEU A 65 4.74 -5.16 -18.98
C LEU A 65 5.02 -4.21 -20.14
N ASP A 66 4.52 -4.58 -21.33
CA ASP A 66 4.54 -3.75 -22.54
C ASP A 66 5.93 -3.13 -22.82
N HIS A 67 6.96 -3.97 -22.83
CA HIS A 67 8.34 -3.57 -23.11
C HIS A 67 8.88 -2.46 -22.17
N GLY A 68 8.39 -2.40 -20.93
CA GLY A 68 8.77 -1.38 -19.96
C GLY A 68 7.89 -0.15 -19.96
N ALA A 69 6.82 -0.11 -20.76
CA ALA A 69 5.88 1.01 -20.75
C ALA A 69 4.97 1.00 -19.50
N ILE A 70 4.76 -0.18 -18.89
CA ILE A 70 3.93 -0.35 -17.70
C ILE A 70 4.69 -1.16 -16.66
N ILE A 71 4.75 -0.66 -15.43
CA ILE A 71 5.24 -1.38 -14.26
C ILE A 71 4.06 -1.60 -13.33
N VAL A 72 3.72 -2.86 -13.07
CA VAL A 72 2.70 -3.25 -12.09
C VAL A 72 3.39 -3.51 -10.77
N VAL A 73 2.97 -2.80 -9.73
CA VAL A 73 3.42 -2.97 -8.36
C VAL A 73 2.27 -3.53 -7.54
N ASP A 74 2.49 -4.71 -6.96
CA ASP A 74 1.56 -5.36 -6.04
C ASP A 74 2.17 -5.36 -4.64
N VAL A 75 1.41 -4.88 -3.65
CA VAL A 75 1.79 -4.94 -2.24
C VAL A 75 0.75 -5.74 -1.49
N SER A 76 1.17 -6.74 -0.72
CA SER A 76 0.32 -7.48 0.22
C SER A 76 0.84 -7.28 1.64
N ALA A 77 -0.01 -6.71 2.49
CA ALA A 77 0.28 -6.38 3.89
C ALA A 77 -0.67 -7.18 4.78
N THR A 78 -0.12 -7.95 5.72
CA THR A 78 -0.90 -8.71 6.71
C THR A 78 -0.57 -8.23 8.11
N ALA A 79 -1.61 -8.12 8.95
CA ALA A 79 -1.52 -7.74 10.34
C ALA A 79 -2.60 -8.46 11.17
N HIS A 80 -2.46 -8.48 12.49
CA HIS A 80 -3.53 -8.90 13.41
C HIS A 80 -4.18 -7.69 14.07
N LEU A 81 -5.50 -7.58 13.98
CA LEU A 81 -6.27 -6.57 14.69
C LEU A 81 -6.21 -6.79 16.21
N PRO A 82 -6.53 -5.78 17.03
CA PRO A 82 -6.54 -5.92 18.50
C PRO A 82 -7.47 -7.02 19.04
N ASN A 83 -8.48 -7.42 18.26
CA ASN A 83 -9.39 -8.52 18.59
C ASN A 83 -8.84 -9.91 18.18
N GLY A 84 -7.63 -9.99 17.63
CA GLY A 84 -6.98 -11.22 17.18
C GLY A 84 -7.26 -11.60 15.72
N GLU A 85 -8.26 -10.99 15.08
CA GLU A 85 -8.62 -11.30 13.69
C GLU A 85 -7.50 -10.89 12.72
N PRO A 86 -7.19 -11.72 11.71
CA PRO A 86 -6.26 -11.35 10.66
C PRO A 86 -6.85 -10.24 9.79
N LEU A 87 -6.00 -9.32 9.36
CA LEU A 87 -6.28 -8.28 8.37
C LEU A 87 -5.30 -8.43 7.22
N CYS A 88 -5.81 -8.66 6.01
CA CYS A 88 -5.02 -8.71 4.79
C CYS A 88 -5.40 -7.58 3.85
N VAL A 89 -4.47 -6.67 3.58
CA VAL A 89 -4.65 -5.58 2.62
C VAL A 89 -3.78 -5.82 1.42
N LYS A 90 -4.33 -5.70 0.22
CA LYS A 90 -3.56 -5.71 -1.02
C LYS A 90 -3.80 -4.43 -1.80
N THR A 91 -2.73 -3.83 -2.29
CA THR A 91 -2.82 -2.72 -3.25
C THR A 91 -2.13 -3.11 -4.55
N ARG A 92 -2.69 -2.59 -5.64
CA ARG A 92 -2.11 -2.73 -6.98
C ARG A 92 -1.95 -1.36 -7.59
N THR A 93 -0.78 -1.09 -8.14
CA THR A 93 -0.46 0.16 -8.82
C THR A 93 0.09 -0.12 -10.22
N LEU A 94 -0.47 0.50 -11.24
CA LEU A 94 0.02 0.50 -12.61
C LEU A 94 0.76 1.82 -12.83
N HIS A 95 2.09 1.77 -12.78
CA HIS A 95 2.92 2.90 -13.17
C HIS A 95 3.10 2.87 -14.68
N ARG A 96 2.64 3.92 -15.36
CA ARG A 96 2.85 4.12 -16.79
C ARG A 96 4.07 4.99 -17.01
N ARG A 97 4.78 4.77 -18.11
CA ARG A 97 5.99 5.51 -18.47
C ARG A 97 5.78 7.03 -18.46
N HIS A 98 4.59 7.49 -18.85
CA HIS A 98 4.20 8.89 -18.76
C HIS A 98 3.09 9.06 -17.72
N ASP A 99 3.32 9.93 -16.73
CA ASP A 99 2.36 10.24 -15.66
C ASP A 99 1.02 10.78 -16.20
N ASP A 100 1.03 11.41 -17.38
CA ASP A 100 -0.16 11.90 -18.04
C ASP A 100 -1.04 10.78 -18.61
N ASP A 101 -0.50 9.57 -18.78
CA ASP A 101 -1.27 8.40 -19.24
C ASP A 101 -2.01 7.70 -18.11
N ALA A 102 -1.79 8.11 -16.84
CA ALA A 102 -2.43 7.48 -15.70
C ALA A 102 -3.96 7.50 -15.85
N ARG A 103 -4.63 6.40 -15.55
CA ARG A 103 -6.07 6.19 -15.73
C ARG A 103 -6.73 5.85 -14.39
N ASN A 104 -8.01 6.16 -14.24
CA ASN A 104 -8.75 5.69 -13.08
C ASN A 104 -8.70 4.15 -13.01
N GLY A 105 -8.42 3.59 -11.82
CA GLY A 105 -8.17 2.15 -11.66
C GLY A 105 -6.70 1.74 -11.81
N ASP A 106 -5.79 2.66 -12.16
CA ASP A 106 -4.36 2.38 -12.12
C ASP A 106 -3.87 2.19 -10.67
N TRP A 107 -4.57 2.71 -9.67
CA TRP A 107 -4.41 2.27 -8.28
C TRP A 107 -5.70 1.66 -7.78
N SER A 108 -5.61 0.48 -7.15
CA SER A 108 -6.74 -0.22 -6.53
C SER A 108 -6.34 -0.88 -5.21
N ILE A 109 -7.35 -1.22 -4.41
CA ILE A 109 -7.19 -1.83 -3.09
C ILE A 109 -8.20 -2.95 -2.86
N SER A 110 -7.75 -4.02 -2.20
CA SER A 110 -8.61 -5.03 -1.59
C SER A 110 -8.27 -5.23 -0.11
N VAL A 111 -9.29 -5.58 0.67
CA VAL A 111 -9.19 -5.89 2.10
C VAL A 111 -9.89 -7.22 2.32
N ASP A 112 -9.19 -8.18 2.92
CA ASP A 112 -9.67 -9.54 3.22
C ASP A 112 -10.28 -10.25 2.01
N GLY A 113 -9.68 -10.04 0.84
CA GLY A 113 -10.11 -10.62 -0.44
C GLY A 113 -11.24 -9.85 -1.15
N VAL A 114 -11.84 -8.84 -0.50
CA VAL A 114 -12.87 -7.99 -1.10
C VAL A 114 -12.23 -6.79 -1.79
N THR A 115 -12.50 -6.62 -3.10
CA THR A 115 -12.06 -5.46 -3.88
C THR A 115 -12.99 -4.27 -3.69
N TYR A 116 -12.45 -3.04 -3.68
CA TYR A 116 -13.25 -1.81 -3.51
C TYR A 116 -13.07 -0.83 -4.69
N PRO A 117 -13.77 -1.05 -5.82
CA PRO A 117 -13.65 -0.19 -7.00
C PRO A 117 -14.03 1.28 -6.75
N GLY A 118 -14.86 1.54 -5.73
CA GLY A 118 -15.20 2.91 -5.31
C GLY A 118 -14.01 3.69 -4.70
N GLU A 119 -12.93 3.01 -4.34
CA GLU A 119 -11.68 3.62 -3.86
C GLU A 119 -10.62 3.73 -4.95
N ASP A 120 -10.85 3.18 -6.13
CA ASP A 120 -9.90 3.20 -7.24
C ASP A 120 -9.51 4.62 -7.61
N ARG A 121 -8.21 4.82 -7.91
CA ARG A 121 -7.68 6.14 -8.22
C ARG A 121 -6.78 6.11 -9.44
N ARG A 122 -6.62 7.29 -10.04
CA ARG A 122 -5.62 7.54 -11.08
C ARG A 122 -4.18 7.44 -10.57
N ARG A 123 -3.94 7.88 -9.34
CA ARG A 123 -2.62 7.89 -8.71
C ARG A 123 -2.73 7.27 -7.33
N SER A 124 -1.68 6.57 -6.90
CA SER A 124 -1.60 6.03 -5.55
C SER A 124 -1.83 7.14 -4.53
N PRO A 125 -2.74 6.95 -3.56
CA PRO A 125 -2.86 7.83 -2.41
C PRO A 125 -1.55 7.86 -1.62
N SER A 126 -1.34 8.90 -0.82
CA SER A 126 -0.26 8.91 0.17
C SER A 126 -0.43 7.76 1.18
N PRO A 127 0.64 7.23 1.81
CA PRO A 127 0.52 6.14 2.78
C PRO A 127 -0.49 6.42 3.91
N PRO A 128 -0.55 7.62 4.51
CA PRO A 128 -1.56 7.92 5.53
C PRO A 128 -2.99 7.84 5.00
N MET A 129 -3.23 8.27 3.76
CA MET A 129 -4.54 8.17 3.12
C MET A 129 -4.91 6.70 2.87
N GLN A 130 -3.96 5.86 2.45
CA GLN A 130 -4.20 4.41 2.32
C GLN A 130 -4.57 3.77 3.66
N GLY A 131 -3.84 4.10 4.74
CA GLY A 131 -4.17 3.64 6.10
C GLY A 131 -5.56 4.07 6.56
N TRP A 132 -5.96 5.31 6.27
CA TRP A 132 -7.31 5.81 6.56
C TRP A 132 -8.40 5.09 5.75
N ILE A 133 -8.17 4.82 4.45
CA ILE A 133 -9.10 4.04 3.63
C ILE A 133 -9.33 2.67 4.27
N VAL A 134 -8.26 1.95 4.61
CA VAL A 134 -8.35 0.63 5.25
C VAL A 134 -9.13 0.70 6.56
N HIS A 135 -8.82 1.66 7.43
CA HIS A 135 -9.54 1.85 8.69
C HIS A 135 -11.04 2.04 8.51
N ARG A 136 -11.44 2.83 7.50
CA ARG A 136 -12.84 3.03 7.16
C ARG A 136 -13.49 1.75 6.63
N LEU A 137 -12.78 0.97 5.80
CA LEU A 137 -13.30 -0.26 5.22
C LEU A 137 -13.48 -1.37 6.26
N VAL A 138 -12.49 -1.57 7.15
CA VAL A 138 -12.54 -2.57 8.24
C VAL A 138 -13.66 -2.29 9.24
N ARG A 139 -14.08 -1.02 9.38
CA ARG A 139 -15.16 -0.61 10.29
C ARG A 139 -16.55 -0.60 9.66
N ARG A 140 -16.67 -0.82 8.35
CA ARG A 140 -17.99 -0.92 7.72
C ARG A 140 -18.55 -2.32 8.01
N PRO A 141 -19.78 -2.43 8.55
CA PRO A 141 -20.45 -3.72 8.57
C PRO A 141 -20.55 -4.19 7.12
N THR A 142 -20.04 -5.37 6.82
CA THR A 142 -20.35 -6.06 5.56
C THR A 142 -21.85 -6.27 5.56
N SER A 143 -22.58 -5.49 4.77
CA SER A 143 -24.00 -5.74 4.53
C SER A 143 -24.11 -7.11 3.85
N SER A 144 -24.44 -8.13 4.64
CA SER A 144 -24.90 -9.43 4.17
C SER A 144 -26.30 -9.33 3.60
#